data_AF-A0A174DA38-F1
#
_entry.id   AF-A0A174DA38-F1
#
_cell.length_a   1.000
_cell.length_b   1.000
_cell.length_c   1.000
_cell.angle_alpha   90.00
_cell.angle_beta   90.00
_cell.angle_gamma   90.00
#
_symmetry.space_group_name_H-M   'P 1'
#
loop_
_entity.id
_entity.type
_entity.pdbx_description
1 polymer ?
#
loop_
_entity_poly.entity_id
_entity_poly.type
_entity_poly.pdbx_seq_one_letter_code
_entity_poly.pdbx_strand_id
1 'polypeptide(L)'
;MENKIEKDKEGYLPNYIFLFSIAYLISAFIGAFYFPFMQELDCTFANFLAGLGLFFFFGFLLWPLYSFYNPFTFIVFSTLAFLLINGAFEAIIGSDRKGGDIPLDEKGLLKRLKRARILFACSVVVILIITGVFIYSRGNLLNKIDSMQTELDVIEENYERLKEQYNDIRSQKNEMQSELNFWQDYAVITTEYGEKYHTYGCQYIEGRDFWIYNIAAAIGRGYEPCSVCNPPRP
;
A
#
# COMPACT_ATOMS: atom_id res chain seq x y z
N MET A 1 3.97 -8.38 -10.08
CA MET A 1 4.21 -7.92 -8.69
C MET A 1 5.27 -6.83 -8.59
N GLU A 2 6.42 -6.90 -9.29
CA GLU A 2 7.45 -5.83 -9.26
C GLU A 2 6.92 -4.43 -9.63
N ASN A 3 6.01 -4.34 -10.60
CA ASN A 3 5.50 -3.07 -11.13
C ASN A 3 4.57 -2.30 -10.16
N LYS A 4 3.99 -2.96 -9.14
CA LYS A 4 3.05 -2.33 -8.19
C LYS A 4 3.81 -1.65 -7.04
N ILE A 5 4.88 -2.29 -6.56
CA ILE A 5 5.78 -1.74 -5.52
C ILE A 5 6.50 -0.48 -6.01
N GLU A 6 6.82 -0.39 -7.30
CA GLU A 6 7.44 0.80 -7.90
C GLU A 6 6.45 1.97 -7.97
N LYS A 7 5.20 1.69 -8.33
CA LYS A 7 4.13 2.69 -8.43
C LYS A 7 3.74 3.30 -7.07
N ASP A 8 3.82 2.50 -6.01
CA ASP A 8 3.51 2.96 -4.65
C ASP A 8 4.61 3.89 -4.10
N LYS A 9 5.87 3.74 -4.53
CA LYS A 9 6.98 4.63 -4.16
C LYS A 9 6.84 6.03 -4.78
N GLU A 10 6.27 6.12 -5.98
CA GLU A 10 6.03 7.39 -6.68
C GLU A 10 4.95 8.24 -5.99
N GLY A 11 4.01 7.62 -5.25
CA GLY A 11 2.94 8.34 -4.53
C GLY A 11 3.42 9.07 -3.27
N TYR A 12 4.51 8.63 -2.65
CA TYR A 12 5.07 9.27 -1.46
C TYR A 12 6.02 10.43 -1.78
N LEU A 13 6.69 10.38 -2.93
CA LEU A 13 7.69 11.36 -3.37
C LEU A 13 7.18 12.83 -3.42
N PRO A 14 5.94 13.12 -3.89
CA PRO A 14 5.43 14.49 -4.01
C PRO A 14 5.14 15.14 -2.66
N ASN A 15 4.64 14.35 -1.68
CA ASN A 15 4.33 14.85 -0.34
C ASN A 15 5.60 15.24 0.42
N TYR A 16 6.71 14.52 0.21
CA TYR A 16 8.00 14.90 0.78
C TYR A 16 8.53 16.19 0.14
N ILE A 17 8.55 16.31 -1.19
CA ILE A 17 9.03 17.52 -1.89
C ILE A 17 8.26 18.77 -1.44
N PHE A 18 6.95 18.66 -1.23
CA PHE A 18 6.11 19.75 -0.75
C PHE A 18 6.38 20.14 0.72
N LEU A 19 6.58 19.15 1.61
CA LEU A 19 6.96 19.44 3.00
C LEU A 19 8.40 20.00 3.10
N PHE A 20 9.30 19.59 2.19
CA PHE A 20 10.67 20.11 2.08
C PHE A 20 10.73 21.55 1.58
N SER A 21 9.90 21.93 0.61
CA SER A 21 9.83 23.33 0.14
C SER A 21 9.31 24.26 1.24
N ILE A 22 8.34 23.82 2.03
CA ILE A 22 7.84 24.55 3.20
C ILE A 22 8.92 24.70 4.27
N ALA A 23 9.65 23.63 4.61
CA ALA A 23 10.71 23.69 5.61
C ALA A 23 11.88 24.60 5.19
N TYR A 24 12.25 24.60 3.90
CA TYR A 24 13.27 25.49 3.34
C TYR A 24 12.83 26.95 3.34
N LEU A 25 11.57 27.22 2.99
CA LEU A 25 11.02 28.57 3.05
C LEU A 25 10.96 29.08 4.50
N ILE A 26 10.62 28.23 5.47
CA ILE A 26 10.63 28.59 6.90
C ILE A 26 12.05 28.86 7.38
N SER A 27 13.04 28.03 7.04
CA SER A 27 14.43 28.27 7.46
C SER A 27 15.05 29.51 6.82
N ALA A 28 14.76 29.77 5.53
CA ALA A 28 15.16 30.98 4.84
C ALA A 28 14.47 32.24 5.41
N PHE A 29 13.19 32.13 5.79
CA PHE A 29 12.44 33.22 6.41
C PHE A 29 12.96 33.54 7.82
N ILE A 30 13.24 32.52 8.63
CA ILE A 30 13.89 32.67 9.94
C ILE A 30 15.28 33.29 9.76
N GLY A 31 16.08 32.82 8.80
CA GLY A 31 17.38 33.40 8.48
C GLY A 31 17.28 34.89 8.12
N ALA A 32 16.38 35.27 7.20
CA ALA A 32 16.25 36.63 6.71
C ALA A 32 15.68 37.62 7.74
N PHE A 33 14.74 37.18 8.61
CA PHE A 33 14.14 38.04 9.63
C PHE A 33 15.00 38.20 10.88
N TYR A 34 15.74 37.16 11.28
CA TYR A 34 16.58 37.24 12.48
C TYR A 34 17.96 37.84 12.18
N PHE A 35 18.48 37.78 10.95
CA PHE A 35 19.80 38.32 10.60
C PHE A 35 19.99 39.83 10.93
N PRO A 36 19.03 40.73 10.67
CA PRO A 36 19.16 42.15 11.06
C PRO A 36 19.06 42.38 12.58
N PHE A 37 18.37 41.50 13.31
CA PHE A 37 18.22 41.57 14.77
C PHE A 37 19.42 40.98 15.53
N MET A 38 20.30 40.26 14.83
CA MET A 38 21.43 39.50 15.37
C MET A 38 22.74 40.28 15.46
N GLN A 39 22.79 41.52 14.98
CA GLN A 39 24.00 42.36 15.06
C GLN A 39 24.33 42.82 16.51
N GLU A 40 23.43 42.60 17.47
CA GLU A 40 23.59 43.06 18.86
C GLU A 40 23.72 41.93 19.91
N LEU A 41 23.72 40.64 19.53
CA LEU A 41 23.85 39.53 20.49
C LEU A 41 25.24 38.88 20.51
N ASP A 42 25.74 38.63 21.72
CA ASP A 42 27.04 38.03 22.04
C ASP A 42 27.39 36.80 21.19
N CYS A 43 28.69 36.65 20.88
CA CYS A 43 29.26 35.61 20.02
C CYS A 43 28.80 34.17 20.35
N THR A 44 28.34 33.91 21.58
CA THR A 44 27.83 32.62 22.02
C THR A 44 26.54 32.20 21.31
N PHE A 45 25.64 33.12 21.00
CA PHE A 45 24.37 32.81 20.31
C PHE A 45 24.56 32.72 18.78
N ALA A 46 25.45 33.55 18.22
CA ALA A 46 25.86 33.44 16.83
C ALA A 46 26.54 32.08 16.54
N ASN A 47 27.35 31.58 17.47
CA ASN A 47 28.01 30.28 17.35
C ASN A 47 27.03 29.10 17.48
N PHE A 48 25.97 29.22 18.28
CA PHE A 48 24.89 28.22 18.34
C PHE A 48 24.14 28.11 17.00
N LEU A 49 23.86 29.24 16.35
CA LEU A 49 23.21 29.28 15.04
C LEU A 49 24.13 28.82 13.91
N ALA A 50 25.44 29.10 13.98
CA ALA A 50 26.42 28.53 13.06
C ALA A 50 26.49 26.99 13.19
N GLY A 51 26.39 26.47 14.42
CA GLY A 51 26.30 25.03 14.68
C GLY A 51 25.03 24.39 14.11
N LEU A 52 23.88 25.07 14.22
CA LEU A 52 22.64 24.66 13.55
C LEU A 52 22.77 24.71 12.02
N GLY A 53 23.41 25.76 11.49
CA GLY A 53 23.67 25.89 10.05
C GLY A 53 24.53 24.76 9.50
N LEU A 54 25.61 24.40 10.21
CA LEU A 54 26.48 23.27 9.85
C LEU A 54 25.78 21.92 9.98
N PHE A 55 24.91 21.75 10.99
CA PHE A 55 24.08 20.56 11.15
C PHE A 55 23.15 20.35 9.95
N PHE A 56 22.47 21.41 9.51
CA PHE A 56 21.63 21.34 8.31
C PHE A 56 22.47 21.17 7.04
N PHE A 57 23.64 21.81 6.93
CA PHE A 57 24.52 21.72 5.76
C PHE A 57 25.12 20.31 5.59
N PHE A 58 25.69 19.72 6.64
CA PHE A 58 26.19 18.34 6.59
C PHE A 58 25.08 17.30 6.50
N GLY A 59 23.93 17.59 7.12
CA GLY A 59 22.72 16.79 6.95
C GLY A 59 22.27 16.75 5.48
N PHE A 60 22.39 17.87 4.76
CA PHE A 60 22.07 18.01 3.33
C PHE A 60 23.14 17.39 2.41
N LEU A 61 24.43 17.53 2.75
CA LEU A 61 25.54 17.02 1.94
C LEU A 61 25.65 15.49 1.99
N LEU A 62 25.39 14.90 3.16
CA LEU A 62 25.38 13.45 3.35
C LEU A 62 24.00 12.84 3.09
N TRP A 63 22.95 13.66 2.87
CA TRP A 63 21.59 13.21 2.58
C TRP A 63 21.50 12.17 1.45
N PRO A 64 22.23 12.29 0.31
CA PRO A 64 22.14 11.28 -0.75
C PRO A 64 22.71 9.92 -0.33
N LEU A 65 23.71 9.91 0.57
CA LEU A 65 24.28 8.69 1.14
C LEU A 65 23.35 8.09 2.22
N TYR A 66 22.59 8.94 2.92
CA TYR A 66 21.61 8.54 3.94
C TYR A 66 20.19 8.34 3.41
N SER A 67 19.88 8.68 2.15
CA SER A 67 18.55 8.49 1.54
C SER A 67 18.15 7.01 1.44
N PHE A 68 19.11 6.10 1.60
CA PHE A 68 18.88 4.66 1.75
C PHE A 68 18.61 4.22 3.20
N TYR A 69 18.89 5.09 4.18
CA TYR A 69 18.71 4.83 5.60
C TYR A 69 17.57 5.69 6.18
N ASN A 70 16.86 5.07 7.12
CA ASN A 70 15.62 5.58 7.73
C ASN A 70 15.78 7.00 8.33
N PRO A 71 14.81 7.94 8.20
CA PRO A 71 14.89 9.28 8.81
C PRO A 71 15.22 9.30 10.32
N PHE A 72 14.96 8.20 11.03
CA PHE A 72 15.39 8.05 12.42
C PHE A 72 16.90 7.86 12.60
N THR A 73 17.59 7.19 11.68
CA THR A 73 19.07 7.12 11.74
C THR A 73 19.67 8.49 11.49
N PHE A 74 19.10 9.28 10.58
CA PHE A 74 19.49 10.66 10.36
C PHE A 74 19.37 11.50 11.64
N ILE A 75 18.25 11.41 12.37
CA ILE A 75 18.07 12.12 13.65
C ILE A 75 19.10 11.66 14.69
N VAL A 76 19.32 10.35 14.82
CA VAL A 76 20.28 9.79 15.80
C VAL A 76 21.72 10.18 15.46
N PHE A 77 22.15 10.07 14.20
CA PHE A 77 23.50 10.46 13.79
C PHE A 77 23.72 11.96 13.87
N SER A 78 22.71 12.76 13.51
CA SER A 78 22.84 14.21 13.57
C SER A 78 22.86 14.70 15.02
N THR A 79 22.06 14.12 15.91
CA THR A 79 22.12 14.44 17.36
C THR A 79 23.43 14.00 18.00
N LEU A 80 23.96 12.82 17.65
CA LEU A 80 25.30 12.39 18.08
C LEU A 80 26.41 13.31 17.55
N ALA A 81 26.34 13.72 16.29
CA ALA A 81 27.29 14.68 15.70
C ALA A 81 27.22 16.04 16.41
N PHE A 82 26.02 16.56 16.69
CA PHE A 82 25.83 17.81 17.42
C PHE A 82 26.41 17.75 18.85
N LEU A 83 26.24 16.62 19.55
CA LEU A 83 26.80 16.41 20.87
C LEU A 83 28.33 16.27 20.84
N LEU A 84 28.89 15.60 19.83
CA LEU A 84 30.34 15.48 19.64
C LEU A 84 30.98 16.83 19.31
N ILE A 85 30.36 17.63 18.45
CA ILE A 85 30.83 18.97 18.10
C ILE A 85 30.82 19.87 19.35
N ASN A 86 29.71 19.93 20.08
CA ASN A 86 29.63 20.76 21.29
C ASN A 86 30.54 20.26 22.43
N GLY A 87 30.67 18.94 22.60
CA GLY A 87 31.55 18.35 23.61
C GLY A 87 33.04 18.54 23.31
N ALA A 88 33.44 18.45 22.04
CA ALA A 88 34.81 18.75 21.60
C ALA A 88 35.12 20.25 21.72
N PHE A 89 34.12 21.11 21.47
CA PHE A 89 34.30 22.56 21.54
C PHE A 89 34.40 23.08 22.98
N GLU A 90 33.66 22.51 23.94
CA GLU A 90 33.87 22.80 25.36
C GLU A 90 35.25 22.34 25.86
N ALA A 91 35.81 21.26 25.30
CA ALA A 91 37.16 20.81 25.61
C ALA A 91 38.24 21.76 25.04
N ILE A 92 37.99 22.40 23.89
CA ILE A 92 38.89 23.37 23.26
C ILE A 92 38.81 24.74 23.96
N ILE A 93 37.60 25.26 24.23
CA ILE A 93 37.42 26.56 24.91
C ILE A 93 37.72 26.48 26.42
N GLY A 94 37.57 25.32 27.04
CA GLY A 94 38.02 25.06 28.41
C GLY A 94 39.53 25.29 28.60
N SER A 95 40.31 25.32 27.51
CA SER A 95 41.74 25.64 27.52
C SER A 95 42.05 27.14 27.39
N ASP A 96 41.09 27.99 27.00
CA ASP A 96 41.38 29.36 26.56
C ASP A 96 40.69 30.49 27.35
N ARG A 97 39.96 30.16 28.43
CA ARG A 97 39.49 31.18 29.39
C ARG A 97 40.59 31.54 30.40
N LYS A 98 41.61 32.27 29.95
CA LYS A 98 42.33 33.21 30.81
C LYS A 98 41.65 34.58 30.71
N GLY A 99 40.81 34.89 31.70
CA GLY A 99 40.24 36.22 31.85
C GLY A 99 39.00 36.25 32.76
N GLY A 100 39.20 36.32 34.08
CA GLY A 100 38.17 36.65 35.07
C GLY A 100 37.94 35.57 36.13
N ASP A 101 38.73 35.61 37.20
CA ASP A 101 38.90 34.52 38.17
C ASP A 101 37.81 34.46 39.26
N ILE A 102 36.89 33.50 39.15
CA ILE A 102 36.52 32.67 40.32
C ILE A 102 37.03 31.27 40.00
N PRO A 103 38.11 30.79 40.62
CA PRO A 103 38.65 29.47 40.30
C PRO A 103 37.61 28.43 40.72
N LEU A 104 36.98 27.78 39.74
CA LEU A 104 36.31 26.51 39.96
C LEU A 104 37.38 25.53 40.43
N ASP A 105 37.37 25.20 41.72
CA ASP A 105 38.15 24.09 42.31
C ASP A 105 38.12 22.89 41.35
N GLU A 106 39.28 22.29 41.07
CA GLU A 106 39.47 21.09 40.26
C GLU A 106 38.43 20.00 40.59
N LYS A 107 38.06 19.88 41.87
CA LYS A 107 37.02 18.96 42.36
C LYS A 107 35.62 19.32 41.87
N GLY A 108 35.32 20.60 41.72
CA GLY A 108 34.07 21.13 41.17
C GLY A 108 33.91 20.85 39.67
N LEU A 109 34.99 21.02 38.90
CA LEU A 109 35.03 20.66 37.48
C LEU A 109 34.83 19.15 37.28
N LEU A 110 35.55 18.32 38.03
CA LEU A 110 35.40 16.86 38.00
C LEU A 110 33.98 16.40 38.35
N LYS A 111 33.34 17.04 39.33
CA LYS A 111 31.96 16.73 39.73
C LYS A 111 30.94 17.05 38.63
N ARG A 112 31.14 18.16 37.90
CA ARG A 112 30.32 18.53 36.74
C ARG A 112 30.51 17.57 35.57
N LEU A 113 31.76 17.21 35.25
CA LEU A 113 32.08 16.25 34.19
C LEU A 113 31.51 14.84 34.48
N LYS A 114 31.58 14.38 35.73
CA LYS A 114 30.97 13.09 36.14
C LYS A 114 29.45 13.09 35.99
N ARG A 115 28.77 14.18 36.36
CA ARG A 115 27.32 14.32 36.17
C ARG A 115 26.93 14.35 34.70
N ALA A 116 27.67 15.10 33.87
CA ALA A 116 27.45 15.14 32.42
C ALA A 116 27.62 13.76 31.78
N ARG A 117 28.64 12.98 32.16
CA ARG A 117 28.83 11.60 31.67
C ARG A 117 27.70 10.66 32.06
N ILE A 118 27.18 10.77 33.28
CA ILE A 118 26.06 9.94 33.75
C ILE A 118 24.78 10.28 32.95
N LEU A 119 24.48 11.57 32.79
CA LEU A 119 23.32 12.02 32.00
C LEU A 119 23.42 11.57 30.54
N PHE A 120 24.61 11.64 29.95
CA PHE A 120 24.88 11.15 28.60
C PHE A 120 24.63 9.64 28.50
N ALA A 121 25.19 8.85 29.41
CA ALA A 121 24.98 7.41 29.44
C ALA A 121 23.48 7.05 29.56
N CYS A 122 22.73 7.76 30.42
CA CYS A 122 21.29 7.58 30.53
C CYS A 122 20.54 7.95 29.24
N SER A 123 20.90 9.05 28.57
CA SER A 123 20.26 9.42 27.30
C SER A 123 20.50 8.39 26.19
N VAL A 124 21.71 7.81 26.12
CA VAL A 124 22.03 6.77 25.13
C VAL A 124 21.18 5.53 25.39
N VAL A 125 21.03 5.11 26.65
CA VAL A 125 20.20 3.96 27.01
C VAL A 125 18.73 4.20 26.66
N VAL A 126 18.19 5.39 26.94
CA VAL A 126 16.80 5.73 26.58
C VAL A 126 16.61 5.72 25.06
N ILE A 127 17.57 6.23 24.29
CA ILE A 127 17.53 6.19 22.83
C ILE A 127 17.53 4.74 22.33
N LEU A 128 18.36 3.86 22.88
CA LEU A 128 18.40 2.43 22.51
C LEU A 128 17.08 1.71 22.79
N ILE A 129 16.40 2.05 23.89
CA ILE A 129 15.08 1.49 24.22
C ILE A 129 14.03 1.97 23.21
N ILE A 130 14.01 3.28 22.92
CA ILE A 130 13.04 3.86 21.96
C ILE A 130 13.26 3.28 20.56
N THR A 131 14.51 3.16 20.10
CA THR A 131 14.81 2.57 18.80
C THR A 131 14.45 1.09 18.75
N GLY A 132 14.72 0.33 19.82
CA GLY A 132 14.32 -1.06 19.95
C GLY A 132 12.80 -1.27 19.85
N VAL A 133 12.02 -0.48 20.60
CA VAL A 133 10.54 -0.51 20.54
C VAL A 133 10.04 -0.13 19.15
N PHE A 134 10.67 0.86 18.51
CA PHE A 134 10.28 1.28 17.16
C PHE A 134 10.54 0.18 16.12
N ILE A 135 11.72 -0.45 16.15
CA ILE A 135 12.06 -1.58 15.27
C ILE A 135 11.07 -2.73 15.47
N TYR A 136 10.76 -3.07 16.72
CA TYR A 136 9.79 -4.11 17.04
C TYR A 136 8.39 -3.80 16.49
N SER A 137 7.88 -2.58 16.74
CA SER A 137 6.57 -2.15 16.26
C SER A 137 6.47 -2.15 14.73
N ARG A 138 7.57 -1.78 14.05
CA ARG A 138 7.66 -1.81 12.58
C ARG A 138 7.69 -3.22 12.03
N GLY A 139 8.44 -4.14 12.63
CA GLY A 139 8.42 -5.55 12.24
C GLY A 139 7.01 -6.15 12.32
N ASN A 140 6.29 -5.87 13.41
CA ASN A 140 4.90 -6.30 13.55
C ASN A 140 3.97 -5.69 12.49
N LEU A 141 4.16 -4.41 12.15
CA LEU A 141 3.37 -3.75 11.10
C LEU A 141 3.67 -4.34 9.71
N LEU A 142 4.93 -4.63 9.40
CA LEU A 142 5.33 -5.25 8.13
C LEU A 142 4.73 -6.65 7.99
N ASN A 143 4.77 -7.47 9.04
CA ASN A 143 4.15 -8.80 9.03
C ASN A 143 2.64 -8.72 8.76
N LYS A 144 1.95 -7.72 9.32
CA LYS A 144 0.53 -7.49 9.05
C LYS A 144 0.28 -7.09 7.60
N ILE A 145 1.10 -6.19 7.06
CA ILE A 145 1.01 -5.79 5.64
C ILE A 145 1.22 -7.00 4.73
N ASP A 146 2.21 -7.83 5.01
CA ASP A 146 2.50 -9.05 4.25
C ASP A 146 1.34 -10.07 4.32
N SER A 147 0.76 -10.27 5.51
CA SER A 147 -0.40 -11.14 5.67
C SER A 147 -1.63 -10.63 4.90
N MET A 148 -1.89 -9.33 4.93
CA MET A 148 -3.00 -8.72 4.16
C MET A 148 -2.76 -8.81 2.66
N GLN A 149 -1.51 -8.63 2.21
CA GLN A 149 -1.16 -8.75 0.80
C GLN A 149 -1.40 -10.18 0.31
N THR A 150 -0.99 -11.17 1.10
CA THR A 150 -1.24 -12.59 0.80
C THR A 150 -2.74 -12.88 0.70
N GLU A 151 -3.56 -12.35 1.62
CA GLU A 151 -5.02 -12.49 1.56
C GLU A 151 -5.61 -11.88 0.28
N LEU A 152 -5.14 -10.70 -0.15
CA LEU A 152 -5.59 -10.07 -1.39
C LEU A 152 -5.26 -10.92 -2.62
N ASP A 153 -4.05 -11.47 -2.69
CA ASP A 153 -3.61 -12.29 -3.81
C ASP A 153 -4.47 -13.56 -3.94
N VAL A 154 -4.80 -14.20 -2.81
CA VAL A 154 -5.70 -15.37 -2.78
C VAL A 154 -7.12 -15.00 -3.20
N ILE A 155 -7.64 -13.85 -2.76
CA ILE A 155 -8.97 -13.38 -3.17
C ILE A 155 -9.02 -13.07 -4.66
N GLU A 156 -7.97 -12.45 -5.21
CA GLU A 156 -7.85 -12.13 -6.63
C GLU A 156 -7.84 -13.41 -7.49
N GLU A 157 -7.08 -14.42 -7.08
CA GLU A 157 -7.07 -15.73 -7.75
C GLU A 157 -8.44 -16.41 -7.71
N ASN A 158 -9.10 -16.40 -6.54
CA ASN A 158 -10.43 -16.98 -6.38
C ASN A 158 -11.47 -16.27 -7.25
N TYR A 159 -11.37 -14.94 -7.39
CA TYR A 159 -12.25 -14.15 -8.23
C TYR A 159 -12.10 -14.50 -9.70
N GLU A 160 -10.87 -14.60 -10.21
CA GLU A 160 -10.62 -14.98 -11.61
C GLU A 160 -11.09 -16.41 -11.90
N ARG A 161 -10.85 -17.36 -10.99
CA ARG A 161 -11.38 -18.74 -11.14
C ARG A 161 -12.90 -18.76 -11.19
N LEU A 162 -13.57 -18.02 -10.31
CA LEU A 162 -15.03 -17.95 -10.28
C LEU A 162 -15.60 -17.33 -11.57
N LYS A 163 -14.92 -16.30 -12.09
CA LYS A 163 -15.28 -15.64 -13.35
C LYS A 163 -15.12 -16.56 -14.56
N GLU A 164 -14.07 -17.39 -14.59
CA GLU A 164 -13.90 -18.40 -15.63
C GLU A 164 -15.02 -19.44 -15.59
N GLN A 165 -15.32 -19.99 -14.40
CA GLN A 165 -16.43 -20.93 -14.20
C GLN A 165 -17.78 -20.33 -14.63
N TYR A 166 -18.02 -19.06 -14.31
CA TYR A 166 -19.23 -18.36 -14.72
C TYR A 166 -19.35 -18.27 -16.25
N ASN A 167 -18.25 -17.94 -16.93
CA ASN A 167 -18.23 -17.82 -18.39
C ASN A 167 -18.45 -19.18 -19.07
N ASP A 168 -17.86 -20.24 -18.53
CA ASP A 168 -18.05 -21.62 -19.02
C ASP A 168 -19.52 -22.06 -18.88
N ILE A 169 -20.11 -21.92 -17.69
CA ILE A 169 -21.53 -22.22 -17.45
C ILE A 169 -22.42 -21.39 -18.38
N ARG A 170 -22.08 -20.12 -18.60
CA ARG A 170 -22.81 -19.25 -19.53
C ARG A 170 -22.72 -19.75 -20.97
N SER A 171 -21.55 -20.24 -21.41
CA SER A 171 -21.38 -20.83 -22.74
C SER A 171 -22.22 -22.09 -22.88
N GLN A 172 -22.10 -23.03 -21.94
CA GLN A 172 -22.88 -24.26 -21.92
C GLN A 172 -24.39 -23.98 -21.93
N LYS A 173 -24.84 -22.97 -21.16
CA LYS A 173 -26.23 -22.54 -21.17
C LYS A 173 -26.66 -22.03 -22.54
N ASN A 174 -25.84 -21.22 -23.20
CA ASN A 174 -26.16 -20.70 -24.53
C ASN A 174 -26.20 -21.82 -25.58
N GLU A 175 -25.29 -22.77 -25.51
CA GLU A 175 -25.28 -23.95 -26.39
C GLU A 175 -26.54 -24.79 -26.19
N MET A 176 -26.85 -25.14 -24.94
CA MET A 176 -28.07 -25.88 -24.59
C MET A 176 -29.34 -25.12 -25.00
N GLN A 177 -29.35 -23.79 -24.84
CA GLN A 177 -30.47 -22.97 -25.28
C GLN A 177 -30.60 -22.96 -26.80
N SER A 178 -29.49 -22.92 -27.54
CA SER A 178 -29.51 -22.97 -29.00
C SER A 178 -30.03 -24.31 -29.53
N GLU A 179 -29.62 -25.41 -28.91
CA GLU A 179 -30.14 -26.74 -29.21
C GLU A 179 -31.63 -26.86 -28.87
N LEU A 180 -32.04 -26.38 -27.69
CA LEU A 180 -33.44 -26.37 -27.28
C LEU A 180 -34.31 -25.59 -28.27
N ASN A 181 -33.86 -24.42 -28.70
CA ASN A 181 -34.56 -23.61 -29.70
C ASN A 181 -34.67 -24.36 -31.03
N PHE A 182 -33.60 -25.03 -31.48
CA PHE A 182 -33.66 -25.86 -32.68
C PHE A 182 -34.74 -26.94 -32.59
N TRP A 183 -34.81 -27.68 -31.49
CA TRP A 183 -35.83 -28.71 -31.30
C TRP A 183 -37.24 -28.11 -31.20
N GLN A 184 -37.41 -26.99 -30.49
CA GLN A 184 -38.70 -26.33 -30.33
C GLN A 184 -39.25 -25.76 -31.64
N ASP A 185 -38.37 -25.25 -32.51
CA ASP A 185 -38.76 -24.59 -33.75
C ASP A 185 -38.94 -25.57 -34.92
N TYR A 186 -38.16 -26.67 -34.95
CA TYR A 186 -38.09 -27.53 -36.13
C TYR A 186 -38.57 -28.97 -35.92
N ALA A 187 -38.73 -29.44 -34.69
CA ALA A 187 -39.10 -30.82 -34.41
C ALA A 187 -40.45 -30.95 -33.70
N VAL A 188 -41.17 -32.01 -34.04
CA VAL A 188 -42.48 -32.36 -33.49
C VAL A 188 -42.54 -33.86 -33.20
N ILE A 189 -43.38 -34.22 -32.23
CA ILE A 189 -43.53 -35.57 -31.70
C ILE A 189 -44.87 -36.15 -32.19
N THR A 190 -44.86 -37.34 -32.77
CA THR A 190 -46.07 -38.09 -33.15
C THR A 190 -46.15 -39.39 -32.36
N THR A 191 -47.36 -39.91 -32.15
CA THR A 191 -47.57 -41.22 -31.51
C THR A 191 -47.92 -42.28 -32.56
N GLU A 192 -47.78 -43.56 -32.21
CA GLU A 192 -47.87 -44.68 -33.18
C GLU A 192 -49.23 -44.73 -33.88
N TYR A 193 -50.27 -44.54 -33.09
CA TYR A 193 -51.66 -44.63 -33.52
C TYR A 193 -52.37 -43.28 -33.54
N GLY A 194 -51.63 -42.17 -33.31
CA GLY A 194 -52.20 -40.82 -33.31
C GLY A 194 -52.25 -40.22 -34.71
N GLU A 195 -53.19 -39.30 -34.94
CA GLU A 195 -53.29 -38.54 -36.21
C GLU A 195 -52.69 -37.13 -36.09
N LYS A 196 -52.13 -36.80 -34.92
CA LYS A 196 -51.66 -35.45 -34.60
C LYS A 196 -50.19 -35.43 -34.21
N TYR A 197 -49.52 -34.32 -34.50
CA TYR A 197 -48.19 -34.02 -33.98
C TYR A 197 -48.26 -33.04 -32.81
N HIS A 198 -47.27 -33.15 -31.92
CA HIS A 198 -47.25 -32.55 -30.60
C HIS A 198 -45.90 -31.91 -30.30
N THR A 199 -45.85 -31.02 -29.31
CA THR A 199 -44.61 -30.57 -28.67
C THR A 199 -44.29 -31.43 -27.45
N TYR A 200 -43.04 -31.37 -27.00
CA TYR A 200 -42.61 -31.99 -25.75
C TYR A 200 -43.46 -31.49 -24.57
N GLY A 201 -43.90 -32.40 -23.70
CA GLY A 201 -44.76 -32.09 -22.55
C GLY A 201 -46.26 -32.14 -22.82
N CYS A 202 -46.72 -32.56 -24.01
CA CYS A 202 -48.14 -32.75 -24.26
C CYS A 202 -48.69 -33.98 -23.51
N GLN A 203 -49.83 -33.84 -22.82
CA GLN A 203 -50.49 -34.96 -22.12
C GLN A 203 -50.81 -36.18 -23.00
N TYR A 204 -50.94 -36.00 -24.32
CA TYR A 204 -51.27 -37.09 -25.24
C TYR A 204 -50.06 -37.94 -25.66
N ILE A 205 -48.83 -37.46 -25.43
CA ILE A 205 -47.61 -38.23 -25.69
C ILE A 205 -47.13 -38.99 -24.45
N GLU A 206 -47.62 -38.63 -23.26
CA GLU A 206 -47.16 -39.22 -22.01
C GLU A 206 -47.51 -40.72 -21.93
N GLY A 207 -46.49 -41.55 -21.69
CA GLY A 207 -46.63 -43.00 -21.57
C GLY A 207 -46.94 -43.74 -22.88
N ARG A 208 -46.73 -43.11 -24.05
CA ARG A 208 -46.96 -43.72 -25.37
C ARG A 208 -45.67 -43.82 -26.18
N ASP A 209 -45.63 -44.80 -27.07
CA ASP A 209 -44.57 -44.88 -28.08
C ASP A 209 -44.67 -43.70 -29.05
N PHE A 210 -43.51 -43.10 -29.35
CA PHE A 210 -43.42 -41.86 -30.11
C PHE A 210 -42.29 -41.85 -31.13
N TRP A 211 -42.47 -41.01 -32.16
CA TRP A 211 -41.46 -40.68 -33.17
C TRP A 211 -41.25 -39.17 -33.19
N ILE A 212 -40.03 -38.76 -33.53
CA ILE A 212 -39.68 -37.36 -33.72
C ILE A 212 -39.47 -37.10 -35.21
N TYR A 213 -40.16 -36.09 -35.73
CA TYR A 213 -40.05 -35.67 -37.13
C TYR A 213 -39.86 -34.16 -37.21
N ASN A 214 -39.33 -33.68 -38.35
CA ASN A 214 -39.49 -32.28 -38.68
C ASN A 214 -40.94 -31.98 -39.11
N ILE A 215 -41.35 -30.72 -39.04
CA ILE A 215 -42.75 -30.30 -39.29
C ILE A 215 -43.23 -30.74 -40.68
N ALA A 216 -42.42 -30.52 -41.72
CA ALA A 216 -42.78 -30.86 -43.09
C ALA A 216 -42.97 -32.37 -43.30
N ALA A 217 -42.14 -33.21 -42.68
CA ALA A 217 -42.25 -34.66 -42.76
C ALA A 217 -43.44 -35.20 -41.96
N ALA A 218 -43.83 -34.56 -40.85
CA ALA A 218 -45.06 -34.89 -40.13
C ALA A 218 -46.29 -34.58 -41.00
N ILE A 219 -46.35 -33.37 -41.58
CA ILE A 219 -47.46 -32.97 -42.47
C ILE A 219 -47.51 -33.86 -43.71
N GLY A 220 -46.37 -34.16 -44.33
CA GLY A 220 -46.29 -35.04 -45.51
C GLY A 220 -46.74 -36.48 -45.25
N ARG A 221 -46.74 -36.93 -43.99
CA ARG A 221 -47.30 -38.21 -43.56
C ARG A 221 -48.78 -38.14 -43.18
N GLY A 222 -49.39 -36.96 -43.22
CA GLY A 222 -50.80 -36.75 -42.92
C GLY A 222 -51.10 -36.38 -41.46
N TYR A 223 -50.10 -36.07 -40.63
CA TYR A 223 -50.35 -35.63 -39.27
C TYR A 223 -50.79 -34.16 -39.21
N GLU A 224 -51.77 -33.86 -38.36
CA GLU A 224 -52.27 -32.50 -38.12
C GLU A 224 -51.75 -31.91 -36.80
N PRO A 225 -51.66 -30.56 -36.66
CA PRO A 225 -51.22 -29.96 -35.40
C PRO A 225 -52.20 -30.26 -34.26
N CYS A 226 -51.66 -30.63 -33.09
CA CYS A 226 -52.47 -30.77 -31.88
C CYS A 226 -53.01 -29.42 -31.40
N SER A 227 -54.33 -29.33 -31.21
CA SER A 227 -54.99 -28.13 -30.70
C SER A 227 -54.70 -27.83 -29.23
N VAL A 228 -54.22 -28.82 -28.45
CA VAL A 228 -53.97 -28.65 -27.00
C VAL A 228 -52.58 -28.09 -26.72
N CYS A 229 -51.54 -28.66 -27.32
CA CYS A 229 -50.17 -28.16 -27.13
C CYS A 229 -49.75 -27.11 -28.15
N ASN A 230 -50.62 -26.81 -29.13
CA ASN A 230 -50.44 -25.81 -30.19
C ASN A 230 -49.00 -25.79 -30.76
N PRO A 231 -48.56 -26.89 -31.40
CA PRO A 231 -47.21 -27.02 -31.92
C PRO A 231 -46.95 -25.99 -33.05
N PRO A 232 -45.67 -25.72 -33.37
CA PRO A 232 -45.30 -24.84 -34.46
C PRO A 232 -45.94 -25.28 -35.78
N ARG A 233 -46.32 -24.30 -36.61
CA ARG A 233 -46.95 -24.50 -37.92
C ARG A 233 -46.03 -23.92 -39.01
N PRO A 234 -46.05 -24.46 -40.23
CA PRO A 234 -45.26 -23.94 -41.34
C PRO A 234 -45.64 -22.51 -41.72
#